data_AF-A0A3D2S0I6-F1
#
_entry.id   AF-A0A3D2S0I6-F1
#
_cell.length_a   1.000
_cell.length_b   1.000
_cell.length_c   1.000
_cell.angle_alpha   90.00
_cell.angle_beta   90.00
_cell.angle_gamma   90.00
#
_symmetry.space_group_name_H-M   'P 1'
#
loop_
_entity.id
_entity.type
_entity.pdbx_description
1 polymer ?
#
loop_
_entity_poly.entity_id
_entity_poly.type
_entity_poly.pdbx_seq_one_letter_code
_entity_poly.pdbx_strand_id
1 'polypeptide(L)'
;AKGVKEEMHATADVYNTGITKSHTGLAVSHDGINFRWEGDILSPPDRGWDAYATRISCVLSTPPIFTAFYDGSISVDENYEERTGLATTVDLRRFERITDTEPILISPHGSGSLRYMDAIIVNDQIYYYYEYVRADGSHELRLSVVELQT
;
A
#
# COMPACT_ATOMS: atom_id res chain seq x y z
N ALA A 1 8.15 -22.06 -18.33
CA ALA A 1 7.33 -22.88 -19.25
C ALA A 1 6.24 -21.98 -19.84
N LYS A 2 5.83 -22.19 -21.10
CA LYS A 2 4.87 -21.32 -21.80
C LYS A 2 3.52 -21.15 -21.05
N GLY A 3 3.12 -22.17 -20.28
CA GLY A 3 1.89 -22.16 -19.46
C GLY A 3 1.88 -21.12 -18.35
N VAL A 4 2.96 -20.94 -17.57
CA VAL A 4 2.99 -19.96 -16.46
C VAL A 4 2.76 -18.53 -16.94
N LYS A 5 3.30 -18.18 -18.11
CA LYS A 5 3.07 -16.84 -18.69
C LYS A 5 1.62 -16.65 -19.10
N GLU A 6 0.99 -17.65 -19.69
CA GLU A 6 -0.42 -17.61 -20.07
C GLU A 6 -1.30 -17.49 -18.81
N GLU A 7 -0.98 -18.24 -17.75
CA GLU A 7 -1.67 -18.18 -16.45
C GLU A 7 -1.53 -16.80 -15.77
N MET A 8 -0.34 -16.18 -15.81
CA MET A 8 -0.11 -14.83 -15.26
C MET A 8 -0.98 -13.75 -15.90
N HIS A 9 -1.45 -13.96 -17.14
CA HIS A 9 -2.29 -13.01 -17.87
C HIS A 9 -3.76 -13.44 -17.94
N ALA A 10 -4.13 -14.57 -17.34
CA ALA A 10 -5.45 -15.18 -17.49
C ALA A 10 -6.60 -14.32 -16.92
N THR A 11 -6.32 -13.50 -15.91
CA THR A 11 -7.30 -12.64 -15.20
C THR A 11 -7.20 -11.17 -15.60
N ALA A 12 -6.30 -10.81 -16.51
CA ALA A 12 -5.89 -9.44 -16.83
C ALA A 12 -5.27 -8.63 -15.65
N ASP A 13 -5.17 -9.24 -14.47
CA ASP A 13 -4.47 -8.72 -13.29
C ASP A 13 -3.64 -9.85 -12.67
N VAL A 14 -2.32 -9.77 -12.82
CA VAL A 14 -1.40 -10.82 -12.36
C VAL A 14 -1.48 -11.03 -10.84
N TYR A 15 -1.84 -10.00 -10.07
CA TYR A 15 -1.99 -10.12 -8.62
C TYR A 15 -3.27 -10.83 -8.20
N ASN A 16 -4.20 -11.06 -9.13
CA ASN A 16 -5.38 -11.91 -8.90
C ASN A 16 -5.12 -13.39 -9.19
N THR A 17 -3.90 -13.76 -9.63
CA THR A 17 -3.55 -15.14 -10.01
C THR A 17 -2.91 -15.96 -8.88
N GLY A 18 -2.36 -15.30 -7.86
CA GLY A 18 -1.56 -15.95 -6.83
C GLY A 18 -0.14 -16.34 -7.28
N ILE A 19 0.24 -16.09 -8.54
CA ILE A 19 1.53 -16.50 -9.11
C ILE A 19 2.66 -15.56 -8.66
N THR A 20 2.34 -14.28 -8.41
CA THR A 20 3.30 -13.26 -7.96
C THR A 20 2.77 -12.52 -6.74
N LYS A 21 3.70 -12.02 -5.94
CA LYS A 21 3.41 -11.10 -4.84
C LYS A 21 3.38 -9.65 -5.33
N SER A 22 2.70 -8.76 -4.62
CA SER A 22 2.62 -7.32 -4.92
C SER A 22 3.68 -6.52 -4.17
N HIS A 23 4.70 -6.08 -4.90
CA HIS A 23 5.84 -5.31 -4.41
C HIS A 23 5.65 -3.81 -4.63
N THR A 24 6.35 -2.99 -3.85
CA THR A 24 6.56 -1.58 -4.16
C THR A 24 7.91 -1.38 -4.83
N GLY A 25 7.85 -0.85 -6.06
CA GLY A 25 8.99 -0.48 -6.89
C GLY A 25 9.36 0.99 -6.83
N LEU A 26 10.62 1.31 -7.16
CA LEU A 26 11.06 2.66 -7.43
C LEU A 26 11.46 2.83 -8.90
N ALA A 27 10.91 3.87 -9.52
CA ALA A 27 11.39 4.38 -10.79
C ALA A 27 11.61 5.89 -10.66
N VAL A 28 12.73 6.40 -11.17
CA VAL A 28 13.10 7.82 -11.07
C VAL A 28 13.14 8.47 -12.45
N SER A 29 12.69 9.72 -12.52
CA SER A 29 12.68 10.51 -13.75
C SER A 29 13.02 11.96 -13.46
N HIS A 30 13.67 12.62 -14.41
CA HIS A 30 13.93 14.07 -14.38
C HIS A 30 12.92 14.85 -15.23
N ASP A 31 12.17 14.19 -16.12
CA ASP A 31 11.24 14.81 -17.07
C ASP A 31 9.79 14.32 -16.93
N GLY A 32 9.52 13.36 -16.05
CA GLY A 32 8.21 12.76 -15.83
C GLY A 32 7.73 11.87 -16.98
N ILE A 33 8.58 11.58 -17.97
CA ILE A 33 8.24 10.77 -19.16
C ILE A 33 9.15 9.54 -19.23
N ASN A 34 10.46 9.75 -19.09
CA ASN A 34 11.48 8.71 -19.15
C ASN A 34 11.87 8.29 -17.74
N PHE A 35 11.54 7.06 -17.36
CA PHE A 35 11.80 6.52 -16.03
C PHE A 35 12.91 5.47 -16.07
N ARG A 36 13.86 5.60 -15.14
CA ARG A 36 14.83 4.53 -14.85
C ARG A 36 14.31 3.71 -13.67
N TRP A 37 14.13 2.42 -13.90
CA TRP A 37 13.80 1.46 -12.85
C TRP A 37 15.00 1.24 -11.90
N GLU A 38 14.76 1.29 -10.60
CA GLU A 38 15.77 1.14 -9.54
C GLU A 38 15.57 -0.15 -8.71
N GLY A 39 14.49 -0.91 -8.96
CA GLY A 39 14.16 -2.12 -8.23
C GLY A 39 13.10 -1.91 -7.15
N ASP A 40 12.88 -2.96 -6.36
CA ASP A 40 11.93 -2.94 -5.25
C ASP A 40 12.52 -2.20 -4.05
N ILE A 41 11.69 -1.37 -3.40
CA ILE A 41 12.05 -0.59 -2.20
C ILE A 41 11.29 -1.06 -0.97
N LEU A 42 10.19 -1.79 -1.16
CA LEU A 42 9.45 -2.46 -0.10
C LEU A 42 8.79 -3.72 -0.69
N SER A 43 9.20 -4.88 -0.19
CA SER A 43 8.74 -6.18 -0.66
C SER A 43 7.95 -6.92 0.43
N PRO A 44 6.93 -7.70 0.04
CA PRO A 44 6.23 -8.59 0.95
C PRO A 44 7.20 -9.51 1.70
N PRO A 45 7.05 -9.68 3.02
CA PRO A 45 7.84 -10.63 3.76
C PRO A 45 7.42 -12.07 3.40
N ASP A 46 8.21 -13.06 3.86
CA ASP A 46 7.86 -14.47 3.66
C ASP A 46 6.63 -14.90 4.47
N ARG A 47 6.36 -14.21 5.57
CA ARG A 47 5.25 -14.45 6.51
C ARG A 47 4.78 -13.13 7.10
N GLY A 48 3.56 -13.10 7.61
CA GLY A 48 2.96 -11.90 8.19
C GLY A 48 1.64 -11.56 7.51
N TRP A 49 0.94 -10.57 8.04
CA TRP A 49 -0.35 -10.13 7.50
C TRP A 49 -0.23 -9.46 6.12
N ASP A 50 0.96 -9.02 5.74
CA ASP A 50 1.31 -8.37 4.47
C ASP A 50 2.20 -9.25 3.57
N ALA A 51 2.20 -10.59 3.79
CA ALA A 51 3.05 -11.55 3.09
C ALA A 51 2.78 -11.71 1.58
N TYR A 52 1.66 -11.21 1.08
CA TYR A 52 1.28 -11.26 -0.33
C TYR A 52 1.34 -9.89 -1.01
N ALA A 53 0.81 -8.85 -0.39
CA ALA A 53 0.89 -7.49 -0.87
C ALA A 53 1.57 -6.57 0.14
N THR A 54 2.44 -5.70 -0.35
CA THR A 54 3.03 -4.59 0.42
C THR A 54 3.23 -3.43 -0.56
N ARG A 55 2.13 -2.76 -0.88
CA ARG A 55 2.05 -1.73 -1.92
C ARG A 55 1.91 -0.35 -1.29
N ILE A 56 2.97 0.46 -1.30
CA ILE A 56 2.90 1.86 -0.85
C ILE A 56 1.86 2.59 -1.69
N SER A 57 0.87 3.19 -1.03
CA SER A 57 -0.17 3.99 -1.65
C SER A 57 0.10 5.49 -1.51
N CYS A 58 0.78 5.89 -0.43
CA CYS A 58 1.08 7.29 -0.14
C CYS A 58 2.39 7.45 0.62
N VAL A 59 3.12 8.51 0.30
CA VAL A 59 4.32 8.94 1.03
C VAL A 59 4.12 10.40 1.46
N LEU A 60 4.03 10.62 2.76
CA LEU A 60 3.88 11.92 3.39
C LEU A 60 5.24 12.39 3.93
N SER A 61 5.67 13.60 3.57
CA SER A 61 6.89 14.19 4.09
C SER A 61 6.63 14.96 5.38
N THR A 62 7.25 14.53 6.48
CA THR A 62 7.25 15.21 7.78
C THR A 62 8.71 15.29 8.26
N PRO A 63 9.43 16.37 7.92
CA PRO A 63 10.87 16.46 8.17
C PRO A 63 11.24 16.11 9.62
N PRO A 64 12.30 15.30 9.84
CA PRO A 64 13.31 14.88 8.87
C PRO A 64 13.00 13.58 8.13
N ILE A 65 11.81 12.99 8.28
CA ILE A 65 11.47 11.67 7.74
C ILE A 65 10.36 11.75 6.68
N PHE A 66 10.11 10.60 6.06
CA PHE A 66 8.90 10.34 5.31
C PHE A 66 8.15 9.20 5.97
N THR A 67 6.84 9.37 6.11
CA THR A 67 5.91 8.33 6.50
C THR A 67 5.28 7.76 5.24
N ALA A 68 5.26 6.44 5.10
CA ALA A 68 4.58 5.78 3.99
C ALA A 68 3.45 4.89 4.49
N PHE A 69 2.27 5.09 3.91
CA PHE A 69 1.15 4.16 4.06
C PHE A 69 1.22 3.13 2.94
N TYR A 70 0.93 1.88 3.27
CA TYR A 70 0.91 0.80 2.30
C TYR A 70 -0.30 -0.11 2.47
N ASP A 71 -0.79 -0.64 1.37
CA ASP A 71 -1.79 -1.70 1.35
C ASP A 71 -1.10 -3.04 1.58
N GLY A 72 -1.60 -3.83 2.53
CA GLY A 72 -1.10 -5.16 2.82
C GLY A 72 -2.18 -6.24 2.88
N SER A 73 -1.79 -7.44 2.45
CA SER A 73 -2.62 -8.65 2.51
C SER A 73 -1.76 -9.91 2.62
N ILE A 74 -2.33 -10.98 3.19
CA ILE A 74 -1.59 -12.22 3.48
C ILE A 74 -1.59 -13.19 2.30
N SER A 75 -2.62 -13.13 1.44
CA SER A 75 -2.80 -14.04 0.31
C SER A 75 -3.59 -13.38 -0.82
N VAL A 76 -3.66 -14.09 -1.94
CA VAL A 76 -4.50 -13.73 -3.10
C VAL A 76 -6.00 -13.68 -2.76
N ASP A 77 -6.45 -14.43 -1.75
CA ASP A 77 -7.87 -14.44 -1.35
C ASP A 77 -8.32 -13.11 -0.75
N GLU A 78 -7.37 -12.31 -0.26
CA GLU A 78 -7.57 -10.96 0.25
C GLU A 78 -7.31 -9.89 -0.82
N ASN A 79 -7.11 -10.27 -2.08
CA ASN A 79 -7.03 -9.30 -3.17
C ASN A 79 -8.35 -8.51 -3.23
N TYR A 80 -8.23 -7.18 -3.32
CA TYR A 80 -9.31 -6.22 -3.16
C TYR A 80 -9.77 -5.90 -1.73
N GLU A 81 -9.24 -6.59 -0.73
CA GLU A 81 -9.62 -6.43 0.68
C GLU A 81 -8.41 -6.09 1.56
N GLU A 82 -7.43 -5.38 0.99
CA GLU A 82 -6.21 -5.02 1.68
C GLU A 82 -6.45 -4.10 2.89
N ARG A 83 -5.50 -4.11 3.82
CA ARG A 83 -5.51 -3.33 5.07
C ARG A 83 -4.32 -2.39 5.11
N THR A 84 -4.41 -1.31 5.89
CA THR A 84 -3.38 -0.26 5.87
C THR A 84 -2.26 -0.57 6.86
N GLY A 85 -1.03 -0.61 6.33
CA GLY A 85 0.22 -0.64 7.08
C GLY A 85 0.93 0.71 7.06
N LEU A 86 2.00 0.80 7.85
CA LEU A 86 2.85 1.97 8.01
C LEU A 86 4.32 1.58 7.88
N ALA A 87 5.06 2.37 7.11
CA ALA A 87 6.51 2.31 7.01
C ALA A 87 7.10 3.73 7.12
N THR A 88 8.41 3.81 7.34
CA THR A 88 9.14 5.08 7.36
C THR A 88 10.41 4.99 6.53
N THR A 89 10.89 6.13 6.05
CA THR A 89 12.16 6.24 5.34
C THR A 89 12.77 7.63 5.54
N VAL A 90 14.07 7.74 5.30
CA VAL A 90 14.80 9.02 5.25
C VAL A 90 15.36 9.33 3.85
N ASP A 91 15.29 8.37 2.92
CA ASP A 91 15.98 8.45 1.62
C ASP A 91 15.14 8.03 0.41
N LEU A 92 13.87 7.63 0.65
CA LEU A 92 12.91 7.13 -0.35
C LEU A 92 13.37 5.86 -1.09
N ARG A 93 14.40 5.17 -0.57
CA ARG A 93 14.97 3.95 -1.16
C ARG A 93 14.91 2.77 -0.21
N ARG A 94 15.04 3.02 1.09
CA ARG A 94 14.98 2.00 2.14
C ARG A 94 13.85 2.34 3.09
N PHE A 95 12.85 1.47 3.14
CA PHE A 95 11.70 1.61 4.03
C PHE A 95 11.80 0.64 5.20
N GLU A 96 11.70 1.17 6.39
CA GLU A 96 11.54 0.41 7.63
C GLU A 96 10.05 0.24 7.91
N ARG A 97 9.57 -1.01 7.98
CA ARG A 97 8.19 -1.30 8.38
C ARG A 97 8.00 -0.99 9.85
N ILE A 98 6.94 -0.25 10.17
CA ILE A 98 6.48 -0.02 11.54
C ILE A 98 5.43 -1.06 11.92
N THR A 99 4.62 -1.50 10.97
CA THR A 99 3.52 -2.47 11.14
C THR A 99 3.90 -3.87 10.66
N ASP A 100 4.97 -4.46 11.21
CA ASP A 100 5.46 -5.79 10.79
C ASP A 100 4.64 -6.97 11.38
N THR A 101 3.77 -6.69 12.35
CA THR A 101 2.98 -7.68 13.09
C THR A 101 1.49 -7.64 12.75
N GLU A 102 0.91 -6.46 12.63
CA GLU A 102 -0.50 -6.23 12.28
C GLU A 102 -0.68 -4.89 11.55
N PRO A 103 -1.75 -4.72 10.75
CA PRO A 103 -2.06 -3.43 10.12
C PRO A 103 -2.34 -2.35 11.15
N ILE A 104 -1.97 -1.10 10.87
CA ILE A 104 -2.24 0.04 11.76
C ILE A 104 -3.71 0.48 11.70
N LEU A 105 -4.37 0.29 10.56
CA LEU A 105 -5.77 0.68 10.37
C LEU A 105 -6.53 -0.41 9.62
N ILE A 106 -7.70 -0.75 10.17
CA ILE A 106 -8.67 -1.68 9.62
C ILE A 106 -10.07 -1.09 9.77
N SER A 107 -10.99 -1.48 8.89
CA SER A 107 -12.42 -1.29 9.14
C SER A 107 -12.88 -2.29 10.22
N PRO A 108 -13.76 -1.90 11.16
CA PRO A 108 -14.46 -2.83 12.04
C PRO A 108 -15.55 -3.66 11.33
N HIS A 109 -15.71 -3.52 10.01
CA HIS A 109 -16.75 -4.18 9.23
C HIS A 109 -16.17 -5.09 8.15
N GLY A 110 -17.02 -5.98 7.61
CA GLY A 110 -16.70 -6.80 6.45
C GLY A 110 -15.39 -7.59 6.63
N SER A 111 -14.54 -7.51 5.62
CA SER A 111 -13.17 -8.06 5.59
C SER A 111 -12.17 -7.32 6.50
N GLY A 112 -12.54 -6.14 6.99
CA GLY A 112 -11.65 -5.19 7.63
C GLY A 112 -10.87 -4.29 6.68
N SER A 113 -11.17 -4.32 5.37
CA SER A 113 -10.46 -3.52 4.38
C SER A 113 -10.49 -2.01 4.66
N LEU A 114 -9.31 -1.43 4.59
CA LEU A 114 -9.05 0.00 4.64
C LEU A 114 -7.76 0.22 3.86
N ARG A 115 -7.88 0.77 2.65
CA ARG A 115 -6.81 0.75 1.63
C ARG A 115 -6.79 2.02 0.80
N TYR A 116 -5.79 2.14 -0.07
CA TYR A 116 -5.57 3.33 -0.89
C TYR A 116 -5.50 4.61 -0.07
N MET A 117 -4.84 4.51 1.09
CA MET A 117 -4.58 5.68 1.92
C MET A 117 -3.78 6.70 1.11
N ASP A 118 -4.30 7.92 1.02
CA ASP A 118 -3.62 9.09 0.49
C ASP A 118 -3.73 10.24 1.50
N ALA A 119 -2.66 11.00 1.64
CA ALA A 119 -2.53 12.01 2.67
C ALA A 119 -1.85 13.27 2.11
N ILE A 120 -2.42 14.42 2.43
CA ILE A 120 -1.84 15.72 2.10
C ILE A 120 -1.85 16.65 3.31
N ILE A 121 -0.79 17.43 3.49
CA ILE A 121 -0.72 18.49 4.49
C ILE A 121 -1.27 19.76 3.87
N VAL A 122 -2.25 20.38 4.54
CA VAL A 122 -2.83 21.68 4.17
C VAL A 122 -2.82 22.56 5.41
N ASN A 123 -1.94 23.56 5.42
CA ASN A 123 -1.66 24.38 6.61
C ASN A 123 -1.25 23.47 7.81
N ASP A 124 -1.90 23.64 8.96
CA ASP A 124 -1.61 22.89 10.19
C ASP A 124 -2.45 21.61 10.30
N GLN A 125 -2.92 21.05 9.19
CA GLN A 125 -3.79 19.86 9.16
C GLN A 125 -3.33 18.84 8.13
N ILE A 126 -3.60 17.57 8.40
CA ILE A 126 -3.44 16.45 7.48
C ILE A 126 -4.81 15.94 7.06
N TYR A 127 -5.01 15.83 5.75
CA TYR A 127 -6.22 15.29 5.13
C TYR A 127 -5.91 13.88 4.65
N TYR A 128 -6.55 12.89 5.25
CA TYR A 128 -6.43 11.47 4.91
C TYR A 128 -7.64 11.01 4.11
N TYR A 129 -7.42 10.58 2.88
CA TYR A 129 -8.41 9.96 2.00
C TYR A 129 -8.13 8.47 1.92
N TYR A 130 -9.16 7.64 2.01
CA TYR A 130 -8.99 6.17 1.95
C TYR A 130 -10.29 5.48 1.55
N GLU A 131 -10.16 4.31 0.94
CA GLU A 131 -11.27 3.39 0.71
C GLU A 131 -11.54 2.54 1.96
N TYR A 132 -12.80 2.33 2.30
CA TYR A 132 -13.23 1.68 3.55
C TYR A 132 -14.40 0.72 3.30
N VAL A 133 -14.28 -0.52 3.77
CA VAL A 133 -15.39 -1.49 3.68
C VAL A 133 -16.44 -1.24 4.76
N ARG A 134 -17.72 -1.27 4.38
CA ARG A 134 -18.88 -1.03 5.23
C ARG A 134 -19.49 -2.31 5.77
N ALA A 135 -20.44 -2.16 6.69
CA ALA A 135 -21.18 -3.28 7.28
C ALA A 135 -21.97 -4.12 6.26
N ASP A 136 -22.34 -3.54 5.12
CA ASP A 136 -23.02 -4.24 4.01
C ASP A 136 -22.05 -4.85 2.98
N GLY A 137 -20.74 -4.75 3.21
CA GLY A 137 -19.70 -5.24 2.32
C GLY A 137 -19.35 -4.31 1.15
N SER A 138 -20.02 -3.17 1.01
CA SER A 138 -19.64 -2.17 0.00
C SER A 138 -18.42 -1.37 0.43
N HIS A 139 -17.69 -0.82 -0.54
CA HIS A 139 -16.54 0.06 -0.30
C HIS A 139 -16.90 1.51 -0.60
N GLU A 140 -16.47 2.43 0.26
CA GLU A 140 -16.68 3.88 0.08
C GLU A 140 -15.39 4.67 0.32
N LEU A 141 -15.29 5.82 -0.34
CA LEU A 141 -14.25 6.81 -0.06
C LEU A 141 -14.59 7.58 1.23
N ARG A 142 -13.62 7.71 2.12
CA ARG A 142 -13.72 8.51 3.35
C ARG A 142 -12.63 9.57 3.43
N LEU A 143 -12.90 10.59 4.25
CA LEU A 143 -11.96 11.63 4.63
C LEU A 143 -11.89 11.72 6.15
N SER A 144 -10.67 11.71 6.69
CA SER A 144 -10.37 12.13 8.07
C SER A 144 -9.45 13.34 8.04
N VAL A 145 -9.76 14.39 8.81
CA VAL A 145 -8.91 15.57 8.96
C VAL A 145 -8.35 15.59 10.38
N VAL A 146 -7.03 15.71 10.51
CA VAL A 146 -6.33 15.67 11.81
C VAL A 146 -5.38 16.86 11.89
N GLU A 147 -5.25 17.46 13.07
CA GLU A 147 -4.24 18.50 13.32
C GLU A 147 -2.83 17.93 13.16
N LEU A 148 -1.96 18.66 12.47
CA LEU A 148 -0.55 18.34 12.35
C LEU A 148 0.12 18.63 13.71
N GLN A 149 0.52 17.58 14.41
CA GLN A 149 1.29 17.73 15.64
C GLN A 149 2.75 18.04 15.27
N THR A 150 3.17 19.28 15.51
CA THR A 150 4.55 19.75 15.39
C THR A 150 5.34 19.56 16.67
#